data_AF-A0A9W7LNM2-F1
#
_entry.id   AF-A0A9W7LNM2-F1
#
_cell.length_a   1.000
_cell.length_b   1.000
_cell.length_c   1.000
_cell.angle_alpha   90.00
_cell.angle_beta   90.00
_cell.angle_gamma   90.00
#
_symmetry.space_group_name_H-M   'P 1'
#
loop_
_entity.id
_entity.type
_entity.pdbx_description
1 polymer ?
#
loop_
_entity_poly.entity_id
_entity_poly.type
_entity_poly.pdbx_seq_one_letter_code
_entity_poly.pdbx_strand_id
1 'polypeptide(L)' 'MELEFQRNKERFSFLKWGSSAFHNMLVVPSGSGIVHQVNLEYLGRVAFNTDGMLYPDSVVGTEAAMLGQVGNAVD' A
#
# COMPACT_ATOMS: atom_id res chain seq x y z
N MET A 1 11.48 13.95 12.72
CA MET A 1 10.04 13.76 12.39
C MET A 1 9.29 15.10 12.37
N GLU A 2 9.34 15.92 13.42
CA GLU A 2 8.64 17.22 13.45
C GLU A 2 8.95 18.13 12.24
N LEU A 3 10.24 18.34 11.91
CA LEU A 3 10.63 19.17 10.76
C LEU A 3 10.16 18.62 9.40
N GLU A 4 10.11 17.30 9.26
CA GLU A 4 9.61 16.65 8.04
C GLU A 4 8.09 16.84 7.91
N PHE A 5 7.38 16.70 9.04
CA PHE A 5 5.95 16.95 9.14
C PHE A 5 5.60 18.40 8.80
N GLN A 6 6.34 19.37 9.36
CA GLN A 6 6.15 20.79 9.04
C GLN A 6 6.41 21.08 7.56
N ARG A 7 7.49 20.53 6.97
CA ARG A 7 7.84 20.75 5.55
C ARG A 7 6.85 20.11 4.57
N ASN A 8 6.21 19.00 4.95
CA ASN A 8 5.29 18.26 4.08
C ASN A 8 3.83 18.34 4.57
N LYS A 9 3.50 19.31 5.44
CA LYS A 9 2.19 19.44 6.08
C LYS A 9 1.04 19.42 5.09
N GLU A 10 1.16 20.17 4.00
CA GLU A 10 0.15 20.23 2.94
C GLU A 10 -0.01 18.89 2.22
N ARG A 11 1.11 18.20 1.92
CA ARG A 11 1.10 16.88 1.28
C ARG A 11 0.42 15.83 2.16
N PHE A 12 0.76 15.79 3.45
CA PHE A 12 0.12 14.87 4.39
C PHE A 12 -1.37 15.18 4.57
N SER A 13 -1.74 16.47 4.59
CA SER A 13 -3.14 16.89 4.67
C SER A 13 -3.93 16.48 3.41
N PHE A 14 -3.32 16.63 2.22
CA PHE A 14 -3.92 16.21 0.96
C PHE A 14 -4.12 14.69 0.89
N LEU A 15 -3.12 13.90 1.28
CA LEU A 15 -3.25 12.44 1.32
C LEU A 15 -4.32 11.98 2.32
N LYS A 16 -4.38 12.61 3.51
CA LYS A 16 -5.41 12.33 4.51
C LYS A 16 -6.82 12.69 4.02
N TRP A 17 -6.95 13.79 3.30
CA TRP A 17 -8.22 14.13 2.64
C TRP A 17 -8.57 13.06 1.59
N GLY A 18 -7.61 12.66 0.74
CA GLY A 18 -7.80 11.64 -0.29
C GLY A 18 -8.30 10.32 0.28
N SER A 19 -7.73 9.84 1.39
CA SER A 19 -8.18 8.60 2.05
C SER A 19 -9.62 8.66 2.56
N SER A 20 -10.16 9.87 2.76
CA SER A 20 -11.56 10.07 3.16
C SER A 20 -12.48 10.33 1.97
N ALA A 21 -11.93 10.83 0.86
CA ALA A 21 -12.68 11.23 -0.33
C ALA A 21 -12.86 10.08 -1.34
N PHE A 22 -11.96 9.10 -1.36
CA PHE A 22 -11.98 8.00 -2.33
C PHE A 22 -12.21 6.64 -1.66
N HIS A 23 -13.00 5.78 -2.31
CA HIS A 23 -13.17 4.39 -1.90
C HIS A 23 -11.88 3.60 -2.17
N ASN A 24 -11.59 2.61 -1.30
CA ASN A 24 -10.41 1.73 -1.40
C ASN A 24 -9.06 2.46 -1.37
N MET A 25 -8.99 3.66 -0.81
CA MET A 25 -7.74 4.38 -0.60
C MET A 25 -7.27 4.25 0.85
N LEU A 26 -6.13 3.55 1.04
CA LEU A 26 -5.45 3.46 2.32
C LEU A 26 -4.20 4.35 2.30
N VAL A 27 -4.00 5.14 3.35
CA VAL A 27 -2.78 5.94 3.54
C VAL A 27 -2.04 5.41 4.77
N VAL A 28 -0.81 4.95 4.55
CA VAL A 28 0.09 4.53 5.63
C VAL A 28 0.79 5.76 6.22
N PRO A 29 0.74 6.00 7.54
CA PRO A 29 1.37 7.16 8.16
C PRO A 29 2.90 7.20 8.03
N SER A 30 3.47 8.41 8.09
CA SER A 30 4.93 8.61 8.13
C SER A 30 5.57 7.88 9.32
N GLY A 31 6.71 7.24 9.11
CA GLY A 31 7.41 6.49 10.17
C GLY A 31 6.99 5.03 10.32
N SER A 32 6.04 4.54 9.50
CA SER A 32 5.61 3.13 9.51
C SER A 32 6.58 2.17 8.81
N GLY A 33 7.73 2.65 8.33
CA GLY A 33 8.73 1.86 7.61
C GLY A 33 8.79 2.17 6.11
N ILE A 34 9.56 1.36 5.39
CA ILE A 34 9.75 1.47 3.93
C ILE A 34 8.58 0.76 3.23
N VAL A 35 8.05 1.35 2.15
CA VAL A 35 6.83 0.90 1.47
C VAL A 35 6.88 -0.59 1.07
N HIS A 36 7.98 -1.04 0.44
CA HIS A 36 8.17 -2.45 0.10
C HIS A 36 8.12 -3.41 1.30
N GLN A 37 8.69 -3.03 2.44
CA GLN A 37 8.68 -3.86 3.63
C GLN A 37 7.29 -3.92 4.24
N VAL A 38 6.60 -2.78 4.33
CA VAL A 38 5.20 -2.71 4.79
C VAL A 38 4.29 -3.55 3.89
N ASN A 39 4.55 -3.57 2.58
CA ASN A 39 3.77 -4.38 1.65
C ASN A 39 3.93 -5.88 1.93
N LEU A 40 5.16 -6.35 2.15
CA LEU A 40 5.43 -7.77 2.42
C LEU A 40 4.97 -8.21 3.81
N GLU A 41 5.10 -7.35 4.82
CA GLU A 41 4.83 -7.72 6.21
C GLU A 41 3.39 -7.47 6.65
N TYR A 42 2.68 -6.51 6.05
CA TYR A 42 1.38 -6.05 6.56
C TYR A 42 0.25 -5.95 5.52
N LEU A 43 0.55 -5.61 4.26
CA LEU A 43 -0.50 -5.38 3.25
C LEU A 43 -0.76 -6.58 2.34
N GLY A 44 0.26 -7.41 2.09
CA GLY A 44 0.18 -8.58 1.22
C GLY A 44 -0.78 -9.63 1.76
N ARG A 45 -1.72 -10.06 0.92
CA ARG A 45 -2.78 -11.02 1.28
C ARG A 45 -2.55 -12.41 0.74
N VAL A 46 -1.60 -12.57 -0.18
CA VAL A 46 -1.25 -13.82 -0.91
C VAL A 46 -2.38 -14.29 -1.84
N ALA A 47 -3.62 -14.34 -1.38
CA ALA A 47 -4.81 -14.58 -2.18
C ALA A 47 -5.98 -13.71 -1.71
N PHE A 48 -6.80 -13.26 -2.66
CA PHE A 48 -8.08 -12.62 -2.38
C PHE A 48 -9.22 -13.64 -2.48
N ASN A 49 -10.28 -13.40 -1.71
CA ASN A 49 -11.56 -14.09 -1.83
C ASN A 49 -12.65 -13.07 -2.13
N THR A 50 -13.24 -13.14 -3.32
CA THR A 50 -14.36 -12.29 -3.72
C THR A 50 -15.49 -13.19 -4.16
N ASP A 51 -16.60 -13.17 -3.42
CA ASP A 51 -17.82 -13.96 -3.69
C ASP A 51 -17.56 -15.48 -3.90
N GLY A 52 -16.62 -16.04 -3.13
CA GLY A 52 -16.28 -17.46 -3.19
C GLY A 52 -15.22 -17.82 -4.24
N MET A 53 -14.74 -16.85 -5.02
CA MET A 53 -13.64 -17.03 -5.96
C MET A 53 -12.31 -16.64 -5.33
N LEU A 54 -11.35 -17.58 -5.33
CA LEU A 54 -9.98 -17.36 -4.88
C LEU A 54 -9.07 -17.03 -6.06
N TYR A 55 -8.26 -15.99 -5.93
CA TYR A 55 -7.26 -15.60 -6.91
C TYR A 55 -6.01 -15.01 -6.23
N PRO A 56 -4.82 -15.15 -6.83
CA PRO A 56 -3.58 -14.65 -6.23
C PRO A 56 -3.61 -13.13 -6.05
N ASP A 57 -2.97 -12.66 -4.99
CA ASP A 57 -2.66 -11.25 -4.81
C ASP A 57 -1.66 -10.81 -5.88
N SER A 58 -1.86 -9.61 -6.40
CA SER A 58 -0.95 -8.97 -7.34
C SER A 58 -0.92 -7.48 -7.09
N VAL A 59 0.28 -6.91 -7.12
CA VAL A 59 0.50 -5.48 -6.88
C VAL A 59 1.25 -4.86 -8.05
N VAL A 60 0.80 -3.67 -8.44
CA VAL A 60 1.55 -2.77 -9.32
C VAL A 60 1.65 -1.45 -8.57
N GLY A 61 2.87 -0.96 -8.37
CA GLY A 61 3.13 0.29 -7.66
C GLY A 61 4.01 1.22 -8.48
N THR A 62 3.95 2.51 -8.17
CA THR A 62 4.83 3.53 -8.75
C THR A 62 6.25 3.49 -8.18
N GLU A 63 6.51 2.61 -7.22
CA GLU A 63 7.83 2.37 -6.64
C GLU A 63 8.58 1.33 -7.47
N ALA A 64 9.88 1.55 -7.68
CA ALA A 64 10.69 0.79 -8.64
C ALA A 64 10.72 -0.74 -8.39
N ALA A 65 10.58 -1.22 -7.15
CA ALA A 65 10.57 -2.66 -6.87
C ALA A 65 9.16 -3.28 -6.74
N MET A 66 8.07 -2.53 -7.01
CA MET A 66 6.69 -3.05 -6.98
C MET A 66 6.23 -3.61 -8.34
N LEU A 67 7.08 -3.61 -9.35
CA LEU A 67 6.80 -4.26 -10.63
C LEU A 67 7.12 -5.75 -10.54
N GLY A 68 6.08 -6.57 -10.28
CA GLY A 68 6.15 -8.02 -10.55
C GLY A 68 5.95 -8.97 -9.37
N GLN A 69 5.15 -8.64 -8.34
CA GLN A 69 4.64 -9.69 -7.45
C GLN A 69 3.45 -10.37 -8.11
N VAL A 70 3.74 -11.23 -9.09
CA VAL A 70 2.80 -12.19 -9.68
C VAL A 70 3.41 -13.57 -9.48
N GLY A 71 2.82 -14.34 -8.56
CA GLY A 71 2.74 -15.80 -8.58
C GLY A 71 4.04 -16.62 -8.60
N ASN A 72 4.28 -17.35 -7.51
CA ASN A 72 4.57 -18.78 -7.58
C ASN A 72 3.93 -19.46 -6.36
N ALA A 73 2.68 -19.86 -6.53
CA ALA A 73 1.99 -20.80 -5.66
C ALA A 73 1.17 -21.74 -6.55
N VAL A 74 1.87 -22.48 -7.42
CA VAL A 74 1.48 -23.82 -7.88
C VAL A 74 2.79 -24.54 -8.20
N ASP A 75 2.96 -25.70 -7.55
CA ASP A 75 4.14 -26.60 -7.42
C ASP A 75 5.23 -26.20 -6.41
#